data_AF-A0A3A0UXN3-F1
#
_entry.id   AF-A0A3A0UXN3-F1
#
_cell.length_a   1.000
_cell.length_b   1.000
_cell.length_c   1.000
_cell.angle_alpha   90.00
_cell.angle_beta   90.00
_cell.angle_gamma   90.00
#
_symmetry.space_group_name_H-M   'P 1'
#
loop_
_entity.id
_entity.type
_entity.pdbx_description
1 polymer ?
#
loop_
_entity_poly.entity_id
_entity_poly.type
_entity_poly.pdbx_seq_one_letter_code
_entity_poly.pdbx_strand_id
1 'polypeptide(L)'
;IVIIITLSGILSVLCSIVLKNKLAPEGLMYNAFNVKIGWLILRILAVVFVWITYLKVGTEVIYSADTGGLVFESLLPTLVTVFFFAALFLPLLMEYGLLELLGPVFRPIMRPLFTLPGRSTVDNLASFIGDGTVGVLITSRPYVDGFSSR
;
A
#
# COMPACT_ATOMS: atom_id res chain seq x y z
N ILE A 1 -4.01 2.60 -16.47
CA ILE A 1 -3.03 1.86 -15.63
C ILE A 1 -1.62 1.94 -16.22
N VAL A 2 -1.39 1.57 -17.49
CA VAL A 2 -0.06 1.71 -18.15
C VAL A 2 0.52 3.11 -17.99
N ILE A 3 -0.28 4.16 -18.29
CA ILE A 3 0.14 5.56 -18.15
C ILE A 3 0.52 5.89 -16.70
N ILE A 4 -0.19 5.33 -15.72
CA ILE A 4 0.09 5.56 -14.29
C ILE A 4 1.42 4.90 -13.90
N ILE A 5 1.64 3.65 -14.31
CA ILE A 5 2.87 2.90 -14.02
C ILE A 5 4.08 3.56 -14.69
N THR A 6 3.93 3.99 -15.94
CA THR A 6 5.00 4.66 -16.70
C THR A 6 5.36 6.01 -16.11
N LEU A 7 4.37 6.86 -15.80
CA LEU A 7 4.59 8.15 -15.16
C LEU A 7 5.29 7.97 -13.80
N SER A 8 4.83 7.00 -13.00
CA SER A 8 5.45 6.65 -11.71
C SER A 8 6.90 6.18 -11.87
N GLY A 9 7.19 5.35 -12.88
CA GLY A 9 8.55 4.91 -13.21
C GLY A 9 9.47 6.06 -13.62
N ILE A 10 9.01 6.93 -14.52
CA ILE A 10 9.77 8.11 -14.97
C ILE A 10 10.07 9.03 -13.78
N LEU A 11 9.08 9.30 -12.94
CA LEU A 11 9.25 10.17 -11.77
C LEU A 11 10.20 9.55 -10.75
N SER A 12 10.17 8.23 -10.56
CA SER A 12 11.12 7.50 -9.71
C SER A 12 12.56 7.64 -10.20
N VAL A 13 12.77 7.54 -11.52
CA VAL A 13 14.08 7.70 -12.16
C VAL A 13 14.58 9.14 -12.03
N LEU A 14 13.73 10.12 -12.33
CA LEU A 14 14.05 11.55 -12.21
C LEU A 14 14.40 11.93 -10.77
N CYS A 15 13.58 11.53 -9.80
CA CYS A 15 13.79 11.85 -8.39
C CYS A 15 15.02 11.16 -7.79
N SER A 16 15.27 9.89 -8.14
CA SER A 16 16.37 9.12 -7.55
C SER A 16 17.74 9.39 -8.18
N ILE A 17 17.79 9.81 -9.47
CA ILE A 17 19.04 10.03 -10.20
C ILE A 17 19.34 11.53 -10.38
N VAL A 18 18.39 12.31 -10.93
CA VAL A 18 18.65 13.68 -11.38
C VAL A 18 18.42 14.71 -10.28
N LEU A 19 17.34 14.54 -9.52
CA LEU A 19 16.88 15.53 -8.53
C LEU A 19 17.28 15.18 -7.09
N LYS A 20 18.06 14.11 -6.88
CA LYS A 20 18.46 13.62 -5.55
C LYS A 20 19.03 14.72 -4.65
N ASN A 21 19.81 15.65 -5.21
CA ASN A 21 20.45 16.75 -4.47
C ASN A 21 19.61 18.03 -4.40
N LYS A 22 18.47 18.09 -5.10
CA LYS A 22 17.57 19.28 -5.14
C LYS A 22 16.23 19.05 -4.44
N LEU A 23 15.94 17.82 -4.05
CA LEU A 23 14.72 17.46 -3.34
C LEU A 23 14.90 17.70 -1.84
N ALA A 24 13.95 18.41 -1.24
CA ALA A 24 13.88 18.53 0.21
C ALA A 24 13.57 17.15 0.82
N PRO A 25 14.35 16.68 1.81
CA PRO A 25 14.17 15.33 2.38
C PRO A 25 12.81 15.13 3.08
N GLU A 26 12.13 16.21 3.45
CA GLU A 26 10.82 16.19 4.10
C GLU A 26 9.65 16.29 3.10
N GLY A 27 9.94 16.50 1.81
CA GLY A 27 8.93 16.64 0.77
C GLY A 27 8.30 15.30 0.38
N LEU A 28 7.01 15.33 0.03
CA LEU A 28 6.28 14.17 -0.50
C LEU A 28 6.99 13.49 -1.68
N MET A 29 7.57 14.29 -2.59
CA MET A 29 8.27 13.77 -3.76
C MET A 29 9.53 12.97 -3.39
N TYR A 30 10.26 13.38 -2.35
CA TYR A 30 11.42 12.64 -1.87
C TYR A 30 10.97 11.30 -1.27
N ASN A 31 9.96 11.33 -0.38
CA ASN A 31 9.48 10.12 0.28
C ASN A 31 8.79 9.12 -0.66
N ALA A 32 8.08 9.60 -1.69
CA ALA A 32 7.37 8.72 -2.62
C ALA A 32 8.25 8.13 -3.75
N PHE A 33 9.26 8.87 -4.20
CA PHE A 33 9.99 8.55 -5.44
C PHE A 33 11.50 8.39 -5.29
N ASN A 34 12.11 8.78 -4.16
CA ASN A 34 13.51 8.48 -3.89
C ASN A 34 13.64 7.07 -3.32
N VAL A 35 13.97 6.11 -4.17
CA VAL A 35 14.09 4.71 -3.79
C VAL A 35 15.53 4.22 -3.95
N LYS A 36 15.93 3.23 -3.14
CA LYS A 36 17.25 2.59 -3.27
C LYS A 36 17.41 2.00 -4.68
N ILE A 37 18.66 1.88 -5.14
CA ILE A 37 18.96 1.47 -6.52
C ILE A 37 18.31 0.12 -6.92
N GLY A 38 18.23 -0.85 -5.99
CA GLY A 38 17.56 -2.13 -6.25
C GLY A 38 16.06 -1.99 -6.53
N TRP A 39 15.37 -1.13 -5.77
CA TRP A 39 13.95 -0.83 -5.99
C TRP A 39 13.72 -0.04 -7.26
N LEU A 40 14.65 0.85 -7.62
CA LEU A 40 14.59 1.60 -8.88
C LEU A 40 14.68 0.67 -10.09
N ILE A 41 15.62 -0.29 -10.08
CA ILE A 41 15.76 -1.29 -11.15
C ILE A 41 14.47 -2.09 -11.31
N LEU A 42 13.87 -2.53 -10.19
CA LEU A 42 12.61 -3.27 -10.23
C LEU A 42 11.46 -2.42 -10.82
N ARG A 43 11.37 -1.13 -10.48
CA ARG A 43 10.38 -0.22 -11.07
C ARG A 43 10.57 -0.05 -12.58
N ILE A 44 11.81 0.04 -13.06
CA ILE A 44 12.11 0.11 -14.49
C ILE A 44 11.70 -1.19 -15.20
N LEU A 45 12.08 -2.35 -14.63
CA LEU A 45 11.67 -3.65 -15.18
C LEU A 45 10.16 -3.78 -15.25
N ALA A 46 9.43 -3.36 -14.21
CA ALA A 46 7.98 -3.37 -14.20
C ALA A 46 7.39 -2.53 -15.36
N VAL A 47 7.93 -1.34 -15.62
CA VAL A 47 7.50 -0.51 -16.76
C VAL A 47 7.73 -1.25 -18.09
N VAL A 48 8.90 -1.88 -18.26
CA VAL A 48 9.23 -2.65 -19.47
C VAL A 48 8.26 -3.81 -19.67
N PHE A 49 8.01 -4.61 -18.63
CA PHE A 49 7.07 -5.74 -18.71
C PHE A 49 5.65 -5.30 -19.02
N VAL A 50 5.17 -4.21 -18.42
CA VAL A 50 3.85 -3.64 -18.68
C VAL A 50 3.69 -3.23 -20.14
N TRP A 51 4.72 -2.63 -20.76
CA TRP A 51 4.69 -2.28 -22.19
C TRP A 51 4.74 -3.51 -23.10
N ILE A 52 5.58 -4.49 -22.77
CA ILE A 52 5.67 -5.77 -23.49
C ILE A 52 4.31 -6.47 -23.53
N THR A 53 3.64 -6.56 -22.37
CA THR A 53 2.30 -7.15 -22.27
C THR A 53 1.24 -6.31 -22.98
N TYR A 54 1.29 -4.98 -22.86
CA TYR A 54 0.31 -4.09 -23.49
C TYR A 54 0.39 -4.10 -25.03
N LEU A 55 1.60 -4.06 -25.59
CA LEU A 55 1.82 -4.10 -27.03
C LEU A 55 1.77 -5.52 -27.60
N LYS A 56 1.70 -6.54 -26.74
CA LYS A 56 1.80 -7.97 -27.11
C LYS A 56 3.06 -8.27 -27.94
N VAL A 57 4.17 -7.60 -27.64
CA VAL A 57 5.44 -7.73 -28.36
C VAL A 57 6.42 -8.57 -27.52
N GLY A 58 6.83 -9.75 -28.00
CA GLY A 58 7.85 -10.59 -27.34
C GLY A 58 7.52 -12.09 -27.37
N THR A 59 7.96 -12.81 -26.35
CA THR A 59 7.65 -14.24 -26.17
C THR A 59 6.25 -14.40 -25.56
N GLU A 60 5.46 -15.35 -26.07
CA GLU A 60 4.13 -15.68 -25.53
C GLU A 60 4.15 -15.97 -24.02
N VAL A 61 5.27 -16.45 -23.47
CA VAL A 61 5.45 -16.66 -22.03
C VAL A 61 5.18 -15.39 -21.20
N ILE A 62 5.41 -14.19 -21.74
CA ILE A 62 5.28 -12.93 -21.01
C ILE A 62 3.88 -12.31 -21.15
N TYR A 63 3.23 -12.43 -22.31
CA TYR A 63 1.91 -11.83 -22.56
C TYR A 63 0.77 -12.85 -22.69
N SER A 64 1.04 -14.14 -22.44
CA SER A 64 0.01 -15.18 -22.41
C SER A 64 -1.12 -14.79 -21.46
N ALA A 65 -2.32 -15.28 -21.79
CA ALA A 65 -3.51 -15.12 -20.97
C ALA A 65 -3.28 -15.57 -19.51
N ASP A 66 -2.46 -16.59 -19.28
CA ASP A 66 -2.21 -17.15 -17.95
C ASP A 66 -1.12 -16.42 -17.15
N THR A 67 -0.34 -15.53 -17.79
CA THR A 67 0.77 -14.81 -17.16
C THR A 67 0.53 -13.30 -17.17
N GLY A 68 1.11 -12.58 -18.12
CA GLY A 68 0.97 -11.12 -18.21
C GLY A 68 -0.46 -10.68 -18.50
N GLY A 69 -1.20 -11.45 -19.30
CA GLY A 69 -2.61 -11.17 -19.60
C GLY A 69 -3.47 -11.16 -18.33
N LEU A 70 -3.39 -12.22 -17.51
CA LEU A 70 -4.11 -12.30 -16.24
C LEU A 70 -3.75 -11.14 -15.30
N VAL A 71 -2.47 -10.83 -15.17
CA VAL A 71 -2.01 -9.72 -14.32
C VAL A 71 -2.59 -8.39 -14.81
N PHE A 72 -2.57 -8.16 -16.12
CA PHE A 72 -2.96 -6.89 -16.71
C PHE A 72 -4.48 -6.67 -16.74
N GLU A 73 -5.24 -7.72 -17.08
CA GLU A 73 -6.69 -7.62 -17.27
C GLU A 73 -7.48 -7.76 -15.97
N SER A 74 -7.01 -8.60 -15.03
CA SER A 74 -7.79 -8.93 -13.82
C SER A 74 -7.17 -8.38 -12.54
N LEU A 75 -5.85 -8.49 -12.38
CA LEU A 75 -5.19 -8.13 -11.11
C LEU A 75 -4.95 -6.63 -10.98
N LEU A 76 -4.29 -6.01 -11.96
CA LEU A 76 -3.93 -4.59 -11.88
C LEU A 76 -5.15 -3.66 -11.70
N PRO A 77 -6.28 -3.81 -12.42
CA PRO A 77 -7.45 -2.96 -12.20
C PRO A 77 -8.05 -3.14 -10.81
N THR A 78 -8.12 -4.39 -10.35
CA THR A 78 -8.62 -4.72 -9.01
C THR A 78 -7.74 -4.11 -7.94
N LEU A 79 -6.43 -4.29 -8.03
CA LEU A 79 -5.47 -3.74 -7.06
C LEU A 79 -5.49 -2.21 -7.03
N VAL A 80 -5.49 -1.55 -8.19
CA VAL A 80 -5.57 -0.07 -8.24
C VAL A 80 -6.84 0.43 -7.57
N THR A 81 -7.98 -0.24 -7.83
CA THR A 81 -9.27 0.14 -7.22
C THR A 81 -9.28 -0.09 -5.72
N VAL A 82 -8.84 -1.28 -5.26
CA VAL A 82 -8.79 -1.62 -3.84
C VAL A 82 -7.84 -0.70 -3.09
N PHE A 83 -6.64 -0.44 -3.59
CA PHE A 83 -5.68 0.46 -2.95
C PHE A 83 -6.14 1.92 -2.96
N PHE A 84 -6.87 2.36 -3.99
CA PHE A 84 -7.44 3.70 -4.01
C PHE A 84 -8.45 3.89 -2.88
N PHE A 85 -9.39 2.96 -2.73
CA PHE A 85 -10.36 3.01 -1.63
C PHE A 85 -9.68 2.80 -0.28
N ALA A 86 -8.72 1.87 -0.18
CA ALA A 86 -7.97 1.67 1.05
C ALA A 86 -7.21 2.94 1.46
N ALA A 87 -6.55 3.64 0.54
CA ALA A 87 -5.84 4.88 0.85
C ALA A 87 -6.79 6.02 1.33
N LEU A 88 -8.04 6.02 0.86
CA LEU A 88 -9.06 6.98 1.30
C LEU A 88 -9.65 6.61 2.67
N PHE A 89 -9.98 5.33 2.87
CA PHE A 89 -10.65 4.85 4.07
C PHE A 89 -9.68 4.62 5.23
N LEU A 90 -8.45 4.17 4.99
CA LEU A 90 -7.52 3.82 6.06
C LEU A 90 -7.23 5.00 7.01
N PRO A 91 -7.00 6.24 6.55
CA PRO A 91 -6.90 7.39 7.44
C PRO A 91 -8.21 7.64 8.20
N LEU A 92 -9.37 7.55 7.53
CA LEU A 92 -10.68 7.71 8.16
C LEU A 92 -10.91 6.69 9.29
N LEU A 93 -10.50 5.44 9.08
CA LEU A 93 -10.61 4.37 10.05
C LEU A 93 -9.65 4.55 11.22
N MET A 94 -8.38 4.88 10.95
CA MET A 94 -7.32 4.91 11.94
C MET A 94 -7.21 6.24 12.70
N GLU A 95 -7.43 7.38 12.03
CA GLU A 95 -7.13 8.71 12.57
C GLU A 95 -8.39 9.49 12.98
N TYR A 96 -9.53 9.27 12.31
CA TYR A 96 -10.78 10.02 12.56
C TYR A 96 -11.75 9.30 13.50
N GLY A 97 -11.31 8.27 14.21
CA GLY A 97 -12.10 7.58 15.24
C GLY A 97 -13.25 6.71 14.71
N LEU A 98 -13.32 6.45 13.40
CA LEU A 98 -14.37 5.61 12.82
C LEU A 98 -14.30 4.18 13.39
N LEU A 99 -13.10 3.67 13.70
CA LEU A 99 -12.94 2.38 14.39
C LEU A 99 -13.52 2.38 15.82
N GLU A 100 -13.48 3.50 16.53
CA GLU A 100 -14.10 3.62 17.87
C GLU A 100 -15.64 3.61 17.77
N LEU A 101 -16.19 4.14 16.68
CA LEU A 101 -17.61 4.07 16.37
C LEU A 101 -18.05 2.67 15.93
N LEU A 102 -17.21 1.95 15.18
CA LEU A 102 -17.46 0.58 14.75
C LEU A 102 -17.27 -0.45 15.89
N GLY A 103 -16.41 -0.17 16.87
CA GLY A 103 -16.14 -1.06 18.01
C GLY A 103 -17.42 -1.57 18.72
N PRO A 104 -18.34 -0.69 19.14
CA PRO A 104 -19.64 -1.08 19.69
C PRO A 104 -20.53 -1.89 18.73
N VAL A 105 -20.47 -1.63 17.42
CA VAL A 105 -21.25 -2.34 16.38
C VAL A 105 -20.74 -3.78 16.21
N PHE A 106 -19.42 -3.99 16.27
CA PHE A 106 -18.80 -5.33 16.17
C PHE A 106 -18.73 -6.09 17.51
N ARG A 107 -18.90 -5.41 18.65
CA ARG A 107 -18.94 -6.02 19.99
C ARG A 107 -19.87 -7.24 20.12
N PRO A 108 -21.13 -7.23 19.62
CA PRO A 108 -22.01 -8.41 19.72
C PRO A 108 -21.55 -9.61 18.88
N ILE A 109 -20.73 -9.40 17.85
CA ILE A 109 -20.16 -10.49 17.01
C ILE A 109 -18.85 -11.01 17.64
N MET A 110 -18.00 -10.09 18.11
CA MET A 110 -16.65 -10.42 18.60
C MET A 110 -16.66 -11.04 20.00
N ARG A 111 -17.64 -10.71 20.84
CA ARG A 111 -17.79 -11.29 22.19
C ARG A 111 -18.10 -12.80 22.18
N PRO A 112 -19.04 -13.33 21.38
CA PRO A 112 -19.30 -14.77 21.32
C PRO A 112 -18.22 -15.55 20.54
N LEU A 113 -17.59 -14.96 19.51
CA LEU A 113 -16.62 -15.69 18.68
C LEU A 113 -15.21 -15.71 19.28
N PHE A 114 -14.77 -14.59 19.87
CA PHE A 114 -13.39 -14.40 20.32
C PHE A 114 -13.25 -13.94 21.78
N THR A 115 -14.37 -13.76 22.50
CA THR A 115 -14.38 -13.33 23.91
C THR A 115 -13.63 -12.00 24.17
N LEU A 116 -13.54 -11.13 23.14
CA LEU A 116 -12.79 -9.88 23.24
C LEU A 116 -13.63 -8.79 23.94
N PRO A 117 -13.09 -8.08 24.95
CA PRO A 117 -13.72 -6.89 25.50
C PRO A 117 -13.68 -5.76 24.46
N GLY A 118 -14.65 -4.84 24.51
CA GLY A 118 -14.92 -3.88 23.43
C GLY A 118 -13.74 -2.99 23.01
N ARG A 119 -12.73 -2.79 23.86
CA ARG A 119 -11.50 -2.03 23.53
C ARG A 119 -10.50 -2.86 22.70
N SER A 120 -10.37 -4.15 22.99
CA SER A 120 -9.54 -5.09 22.22
C SER A 120 -10.12 -5.45 20.85
N THR A 121 -11.44 -5.32 20.69
CA THR A 121 -12.09 -5.43 19.38
C THR A 121 -11.65 -4.31 18.43
N VAL A 122 -11.54 -3.08 18.92
CA VAL A 122 -11.10 -1.92 18.13
C VAL A 122 -9.63 -2.09 17.71
N ASP A 123 -8.77 -2.54 18.63
CA ASP A 123 -7.36 -2.83 18.37
C ASP A 123 -7.16 -3.99 17.37
N ASN A 124 -7.99 -5.03 17.47
CA ASN A 124 -7.97 -6.13 16.51
C ASN A 124 -8.44 -5.68 15.10
N LEU A 125 -9.49 -4.86 15.01
CA LEU A 125 -9.94 -4.30 13.73
C LEU A 125 -8.87 -3.37 13.12
N ALA A 126 -8.19 -2.57 13.93
CA ALA A 126 -7.07 -1.74 13.48
C ALA A 126 -5.93 -2.57 12.88
N SER A 127 -5.57 -3.70 13.52
CA SER A 127 -4.51 -4.59 13.03
C SER A 127 -4.91 -5.43 11.81
N PHE A 128 -6.21 -5.67 11.59
CA PHE A 128 -6.69 -6.35 10.39
C PHE A 128 -6.72 -5.44 9.15
N ILE A 129 -6.95 -4.14 9.33
CA ILE A 129 -7.14 -3.18 8.22
C ILE A 129 -5.81 -2.54 7.80
N GLY A 130 -4.83 -2.44 8.71
CA GLY A 130 -3.44 -2.24 8.32
C GLY A 130 -2.89 -3.52 7.69
N ASP A 131 -2.23 -3.42 6.53
CA ASP A 131 -1.29 -4.46 6.06
C ASP A 131 -0.44 -4.94 7.25
N GLY A 132 -0.10 -6.23 7.35
CA GLY A 132 0.52 -6.78 8.57
C GLY A 132 1.72 -5.96 9.07
N THR A 133 2.43 -5.32 8.15
CA THR A 133 3.50 -4.34 8.37
C THR A 133 3.05 -3.00 8.95
N VAL A 134 1.93 -2.44 8.46
CA VAL A 134 1.28 -1.23 8.99
C VAL A 134 0.64 -1.49 10.34
N GLY A 135 0.06 -2.68 10.57
CA GLY A 135 -0.45 -3.12 11.88
C GLY A 135 0.66 -3.18 12.94
N VAL A 136 1.84 -3.71 12.59
CA VAL A 136 3.04 -3.72 13.46
C VAL A 136 3.58 -2.30 13.69
N LEU A 137 3.57 -1.44 12.67
CA LEU A 137 3.98 -0.03 12.80
C LEU A 137 3.03 0.76 13.72
N ILE A 138 1.72 0.57 13.61
CA ILE A 138 0.72 1.24 14.44
C ILE A 138 0.75 0.71 15.88
N THR A 139 0.97 -0.59 16.08
CA THR A 139 1.14 -1.18 17.43
C THR A 139 2.50 -0.84 18.07
N SER A 140 3.53 -0.52 17.28
CA SER A 140 4.82 -0.06 17.80
C SER A 140 4.89 1.46 18.07
N ARG A 141 4.02 2.29 17.48
CA ARG A 141 3.99 3.73 17.79
C ARG A 141 3.77 4.04 19.27
N PRO A 142 2.80 3.45 19.99
CA PRO A 142 2.63 3.66 21.43
C PRO A 142 3.82 3.20 22.29
N TYR A 143 4.58 2.21 21.81
CA TYR A 143 5.78 1.70 22.49
C TYR A 143 6.96 2.68 22.35
N VAL A 144 7.09 3.31 21.17
CA VAL A 144 8.14 4.30 20.87
C VAL A 144 7.81 5.68 21.47
N ASP A 145 6.54 6.07 21.50
CA ASP A 145 6.07 7.37 22.03
C ASP A 145 5.96 7.41 23.57
N GLY A 146 6.47 6.40 24.28
CA GLY A 146 6.66 6.45 25.73
C GLY A 146 5.39 6.27 26.59
N PHE A 147 4.26 5.84 26.01
CA PHE A 147 3.04 5.50 26.77
C PHE A 147 3.12 4.16 27.52
N SER A 148 4.32 3.75 27.94
CA SER A 148 4.51 2.78 29.03
C SER A 148 5.20 3.47 30.21
N SER A 149 4.48 4.39 30.85
CA SER A 149 4.82 4.85 32.19
C SER A 149 3.61 5.34 32.99
N ARG A 150 2.75 4.39 33.38
CA ARG A 150 2.10 4.19 34.70
C ARG A 150 0.72 3.55 34.56
#